data_AF-A0A7K7S4M1-F1
#
_entry.id   AF-A0A7K7S4M1-F1
#
_cell.length_a   1.000
_cell.length_b   1.000
_cell.length_c   1.000
_cell.angle_alpha   90.00
_cell.angle_beta   90.00
_cell.angle_gamma   90.00
#
_symmetry.space_group_name_H-M   'P 1'
#
loop_
_entity.id
_entity.type
_entity.pdbx_description
1 polymer ?
#
loop_
_entity_poly.entity_id
_entity_poly.type
_entity_poly.pdbx_seq_one_letter_code
_entity_poly.pdbx_strand_id
1 'polypeptide(L)'
;ALAALEAALELEEEEGDVPTRVLVEHQMDTRRKQKLLLSQLRVLKMLLGVIENPGQPLAPTNLREAVAQARGRWQELKAKCGEALGALEEAVPAALEQLERGQQLLQPGGSSGAQCGAGGSHGCCPSLPPPQQEDLKQKVREATERRDQLLRRAQERRLQRLRGQEELQGLRDRVARVKASCELYQTLAGAQVLPPSPGTLKLELGPPPGSSHSLPPLHLSLTPSGEVQLQVSGLGGILG
;
A
#
# COMPACT_ATOMS: atom_id res chain seq x y z
N ALA A 1 -16.39 36.60 -24.81
CA ALA A 1 -17.09 35.39 -25.27
C ALA A 1 -18.32 35.09 -24.41
N LEU A 2 -18.20 34.76 -23.11
CA LEU A 2 -19.37 34.49 -22.24
C LEU A 2 -20.33 35.69 -22.08
N ALA A 3 -19.81 36.91 -21.92
CA ALA A 3 -20.64 38.11 -21.82
C ALA A 3 -21.42 38.43 -23.11
N ALA A 4 -20.93 37.99 -24.27
CA ALA A 4 -21.62 38.18 -25.56
C ALA A 4 -22.75 37.16 -25.76
N LEU A 5 -22.61 35.96 -25.18
CA LEU A 5 -23.66 34.94 -25.12
C LEU A 5 -24.76 35.29 -24.11
N GLU A 6 -24.41 35.98 -23.02
CA GLU A 6 -25.40 36.53 -22.08
C GLU A 6 -26.26 37.63 -22.71
N ALA A 7 -25.67 38.51 -23.52
CA ALA A 7 -26.40 39.58 -24.22
C ALA A 7 -27.31 39.08 -25.36
N ALA A 8 -26.95 37.97 -26.01
CA ALA A 8 -27.73 37.40 -27.10
C ALA A 8 -28.99 36.62 -26.64
N LEU A 9 -29.18 36.44 -25.33
CA LEU A 9 -30.29 35.69 -24.74
C LEU A 9 -31.48 36.54 -24.29
N GLU A 10 -31.43 37.87 -24.47
CA GLU A 10 -32.46 38.81 -23.96
C GLU A 10 -33.51 39.25 -25.00
N LEU A 11 -33.47 38.76 -26.24
CA LEU A 11 -34.40 39.20 -27.28
C LEU A 11 -34.86 38.00 -28.11
N GLU A 12 -36.13 37.60 -27.93
CA GLU A 12 -37.12 37.30 -28.98
C GLU A 12 -38.49 37.11 -28.28
N GLU A 13 -39.40 38.07 -28.42
CA GLU A 13 -40.81 37.92 -28.07
C GLU A 13 -41.58 37.56 -29.35
N GLU A 14 -42.04 36.31 -29.46
CA GLU A 14 -43.02 35.91 -30.48
C GLU A 14 -44.43 35.95 -29.89
N GLU A 15 -45.31 36.59 -30.64
CA GLU A 15 -46.66 36.99 -30.28
C GLU A 15 -47.66 35.84 -30.52
N GLY A 16 -48.11 35.22 -29.44
CA GLY A 16 -49.17 34.20 -29.46
C GLY A 16 -49.85 34.15 -28.09
N ASP A 17 -51.18 34.12 -28.07
CA ASP A 17 -52.02 34.12 -26.86
C ASP A 17 -51.86 32.79 -26.09
N VAL A 18 -50.74 32.67 -25.38
CA VAL A 18 -50.41 31.56 -24.50
C VAL A 18 -50.78 31.98 -23.08
N PRO A 19 -51.49 31.14 -22.30
CA PRO A 19 -51.88 31.47 -20.94
C PRO A 19 -50.68 31.94 -20.12
N THR A 20 -50.79 33.09 -19.46
CA THR A 20 -49.68 33.76 -18.76
C THR A 20 -48.95 32.84 -17.76
N ARG A 21 -49.66 31.86 -17.19
CA ARG A 21 -49.06 30.84 -16.30
C ARG A 21 -48.09 29.91 -17.02
N VAL A 22 -48.41 29.49 -18.24
CA VAL A 22 -47.58 28.62 -19.07
C VAL A 22 -46.33 29.36 -19.55
N LEU A 23 -46.46 30.65 -19.88
CA LEU A 23 -45.32 31.51 -20.21
C LEU A 23 -44.36 31.70 -19.02
N VAL A 24 -44.90 31.91 -17.81
CA VAL A 24 -44.08 32.05 -16.59
C VAL A 24 -43.37 30.73 -16.24
N GLU A 25 -44.06 29.59 -16.33
CA GLU A 25 -43.45 28.27 -16.12
C GLU A 25 -42.36 27.98 -17.16
N HIS A 26 -42.63 28.27 -18.44
CA HIS A 26 -41.63 28.14 -19.50
C HIS A 26 -40.41 29.03 -19.25
N GLN A 27 -40.59 30.31 -18.90
CA GLN A 27 -39.47 31.21 -18.58
C GLN A 27 -38.66 30.73 -17.37
N MET A 28 -39.32 30.22 -16.32
CA MET A 28 -38.66 29.63 -15.16
C MET A 28 -37.83 28.40 -15.53
N ASP A 29 -38.38 27.51 -16.34
CA ASP A 29 -37.70 26.31 -16.82
C ASP A 29 -36.52 26.66 -17.74
N THR A 30 -36.67 27.62 -18.64
CA THR A 30 -35.60 28.09 -19.51
C THR A 30 -34.47 28.71 -18.69
N ARG A 31 -34.79 29.54 -17.69
CA ARG A 31 -33.80 30.11 -16.77
C ARG A 31 -33.09 29.05 -15.95
N ARG A 32 -33.80 27.99 -15.53
CA ARG A 32 -33.22 26.87 -14.79
C ARG A 32 -32.27 26.04 -15.67
N LYS A 33 -32.67 25.75 -16.91
CA LYS A 33 -31.85 25.07 -17.92
C LYS A 33 -30.59 25.87 -18.26
N GLN A 34 -30.72 27.19 -18.44
CA GLN A 34 -29.58 28.09 -18.67
C GLN A 34 -28.60 28.10 -17.50
N LYS A 35 -29.09 28.21 -16.25
CA LYS A 35 -28.23 28.13 -15.06
C LYS A 35 -27.48 26.80 -14.98
N LEU A 36 -28.15 25.69 -15.30
CA LEU A 36 -27.53 24.38 -15.33
C LEU A 36 -26.43 24.33 -16.39
N LEU A 37 -26.71 24.74 -17.63
CA LEU A 37 -25.74 24.80 -18.73
C LEU A 37 -24.51 25.65 -18.37
N LEU A 38 -24.70 26.83 -17.78
CA LEU A 38 -23.60 27.69 -17.35
C LEU A 38 -22.77 27.05 -16.22
N SER A 39 -23.42 26.35 -15.29
CA SER A 39 -22.72 25.61 -14.24
C SER A 39 -21.87 24.46 -14.82
N GLN A 40 -22.41 23.73 -15.79
CA GLN A 40 -21.71 22.65 -16.49
C GLN A 40 -20.53 23.18 -17.30
N LEU A 41 -20.70 24.28 -18.04
CA LEU A 41 -19.61 24.95 -18.76
C LEU A 41 -18.50 25.44 -17.83
N ARG A 42 -18.84 25.92 -16.63
CA ARG A 42 -17.86 26.33 -15.63
C ARG A 42 -17.06 25.15 -15.08
N VAL A 43 -17.71 24.02 -14.82
CA VAL A 43 -17.04 22.78 -14.40
C VAL A 43 -16.12 22.25 -15.51
N LEU A 44 -16.59 22.22 -16.76
CA LEU A 44 -15.77 21.83 -17.90
C LEU A 44 -14.55 22.73 -18.07
N LYS A 45 -14.70 24.05 -17.93
CA LYS A 45 -13.57 24.99 -17.97
C LYS A 45 -12.54 24.72 -16.86
N MET A 46 -13.00 24.38 -15.65
CA MET A 46 -12.12 24.02 -14.55
C MET A 46 -11.35 22.73 -14.83
N LEU A 47 -12.05 21.69 -15.29
CA LEU A 47 -11.46 20.40 -15.65
C LEU A 47 -10.46 20.55 -16.80
N LEU A 48 -10.81 21.35 -17.81
CA LEU A 48 -9.91 21.68 -18.91
C LEU A 48 -8.64 22.36 -18.39
N GLY A 49 -8.75 23.32 -17.46
CA GLY A 49 -7.57 23.95 -16.84
C GLY A 49 -6.67 22.97 -16.08
N VAL A 50 -7.24 21.93 -15.46
CA VAL A 50 -6.49 20.85 -14.80
C VAL A 50 -5.79 19.94 -15.82
N ILE A 51 -6.41 19.71 -16.98
CA ILE A 51 -5.84 18.90 -18.07
C ILE A 51 -4.75 19.67 -18.82
N GLU A 52 -4.95 20.97 -19.05
CA GLU A 52 -3.98 21.85 -19.73
C GLU A 52 -2.75 22.15 -18.85
N ASN A 53 -2.95 22.22 -17.53
CA ASN A 53 -1.87 22.37 -16.56
C ASN A 53 -1.94 21.23 -15.53
N PRO A 54 -1.63 19.99 -15.93
CA PRO A 54 -1.48 18.92 -14.98
C PRO A 54 -0.21 19.27 -14.20
N GLY A 55 -0.38 19.76 -12.97
CA GLY A 55 0.75 20.04 -12.08
C GLY A 55 1.78 18.91 -12.15
N GLN A 56 3.05 19.28 -12.14
CA GLN A 56 4.18 18.41 -12.45
C GLN A 56 4.00 17.00 -11.84
N PRO A 57 4.06 15.92 -12.64
CA PRO A 57 3.85 14.58 -12.12
C PRO A 57 4.94 14.27 -11.11
N LEU A 58 4.54 13.95 -9.88
CA LEU A 58 5.37 13.35 -8.84
C LEU A 58 5.71 11.90 -9.24
N ALA A 59 6.30 11.70 -10.42
CA ALA A 59 6.96 10.44 -10.74
C ALA A 59 8.32 10.48 -10.04
N PRO A 60 8.62 9.58 -9.10
CA PRO A 60 9.96 9.52 -8.51
C PRO A 60 10.94 9.16 -9.64
N THR A 61 11.73 10.14 -10.05
CA THR A 61 12.73 10.07 -11.14
C THR A 61 13.77 8.98 -10.93
N ASN A 62 13.81 8.38 -9.75
CA ASN A 62 14.79 7.41 -9.28
C ASN A 62 14.22 5.99 -9.10
N LEU A 63 13.04 5.65 -9.63
CA LEU A 63 12.41 4.34 -9.39
C LEU A 63 13.30 3.16 -9.83
N ARG A 64 13.96 3.28 -10.98
CA ARG A 64 14.91 2.24 -11.47
C ARG A 64 16.13 2.08 -10.57
N GLU A 65 16.68 3.19 -10.08
CA GLU A 65 17.82 3.22 -9.17
C GLU A 65 17.44 2.68 -7.78
N ALA A 66 16.25 3.03 -7.29
CA ALA A 66 15.70 2.50 -6.04
C ALA A 66 15.50 0.98 -6.10
N VAL A 67 15.02 0.45 -7.24
CA VAL A 67 14.90 -1.00 -7.46
C VAL A 67 16.28 -1.68 -7.51
N ALA A 68 17.26 -1.07 -8.17
CA ALA A 68 18.63 -1.60 -8.21
C ALA A 68 19.27 -1.61 -6.81
N GLN A 69 19.11 -0.51 -6.05
CA GLN A 69 19.62 -0.39 -4.69
C GLN A 69 18.93 -1.39 -3.73
N ALA A 70 17.62 -1.58 -3.87
CA ALA A 70 16.88 -2.57 -3.08
C ALA A 70 17.35 -4.00 -3.37
N ARG A 71 17.61 -4.33 -4.64
CA ARG A 71 18.19 -5.64 -5.03
C ARG A 71 19.58 -5.85 -4.45
N GLY A 72 20.44 -4.83 -4.49
CA GLY A 72 21.78 -4.91 -3.89
C GLY A 72 21.72 -5.16 -2.38
N ARG A 73 20.89 -4.39 -1.66
CA ARG A 73 20.68 -4.57 -0.21
C ARG A 73 20.11 -5.94 0.13
N TRP A 74 19.20 -6.47 -0.70
CA TRP A 74 18.66 -7.81 -0.53
C TRP A 74 19.72 -8.90 -0.68
N GLN A 75 20.60 -8.79 -1.69
CA GLN A 75 21.70 -9.74 -1.88
C GLN A 75 22.69 -9.71 -0.71
N GLU A 76 23.03 -8.51 -0.24
CA GLU A 76 23.92 -8.34 0.92
C GLU A 76 23.29 -8.93 2.19
N LEU A 77 22.00 -8.70 2.42
CA LEU A 77 21.29 -9.30 3.55
C LEU A 77 21.26 -10.82 3.45
N LYS A 78 21.01 -11.37 2.26
CA LYS A 78 21.00 -12.81 2.02
C LYS A 78 22.36 -13.44 2.30
N ALA A 79 23.46 -12.78 1.90
CA ALA A 79 24.81 -13.22 2.20
C ALA A 79 25.09 -13.23 3.71
N LYS A 80 24.79 -12.13 4.41
CA LYS A 80 24.96 -12.03 5.87
C LYS A 80 24.12 -13.05 6.64
N CYS A 81 22.90 -13.32 6.19
CA CYS A 81 22.07 -14.37 6.77
C CYS A 81 22.66 -15.77 6.51
N GLY A 82 23.21 -16.02 5.32
CA GLY A 82 23.90 -17.27 5.02
C GLY A 82 25.13 -17.49 5.90
N GLU A 83 25.97 -16.46 6.07
CA GLU A 83 27.12 -16.50 6.97
C GLU A 83 26.71 -16.72 8.43
N ALA A 84 25.66 -16.03 8.90
CA ALA A 84 25.15 -16.21 10.25
C ALA A 84 24.57 -17.61 10.50
N LEU A 85 23.92 -18.20 9.48
CA LEU A 85 23.42 -19.58 9.55
C LEU A 85 24.58 -20.58 9.58
N GLY A 86 25.58 -20.43 8.73
CA GLY A 86 26.77 -21.29 8.76
C GLY A 86 27.52 -21.20 10.09
N ALA A 87 27.69 -19.99 10.63
CA ALA A 87 28.28 -19.80 11.96
C ALA A 87 27.45 -20.46 13.07
N LEU A 88 26.12 -20.47 12.93
CA LEU A 88 25.23 -21.15 13.87
C LEU A 88 25.32 -22.67 13.73
N GLU A 89 25.34 -23.19 12.50
CA GLU A 89 25.48 -24.63 12.20
C GLU A 89 26.78 -25.20 12.77
N GLU A 90 27.88 -24.45 12.73
CA GLU A 90 29.15 -24.84 13.34
C GLU A 90 29.17 -24.67 14.87
N ALA A 91 28.54 -23.62 15.40
CA ALA A 91 28.56 -23.33 16.84
C ALA A 91 27.59 -24.19 17.66
N VAL A 92 26.46 -24.60 17.09
CA VAL A 92 25.41 -25.36 17.79
C VAL A 92 25.90 -26.71 18.32
N PRO A 93 26.60 -27.56 17.52
CA PRO A 93 27.14 -28.82 18.01
C PRO A 93 28.11 -28.62 19.18
N ALA A 94 29.02 -27.65 19.07
CA ALA A 94 29.99 -27.35 20.13
C ALA A 94 29.30 -26.85 21.43
N ALA A 95 28.24 -26.04 21.29
CA ALA A 95 27.46 -25.58 22.43
C ALA A 95 26.65 -26.72 23.09
N LEU A 96 26.11 -27.64 22.29
CA LEU A 96 25.41 -28.83 22.79
C LEU A 96 26.35 -29.78 23.51
N GLU A 97 27.55 -30.03 22.97
CA GLU A 97 28.56 -30.85 23.66
C GLU A 97 29.01 -30.21 24.97
N GLN A 98 29.20 -28.89 25.02
CA GLN A 98 29.52 -28.19 26.27
C GLN A 98 28.39 -28.29 27.31
N LEU A 99 27.13 -28.23 26.85
CA LEU A 99 25.96 -28.39 27.72
C LEU A 99 25.89 -29.81 28.27
N GLU A 100 26.10 -30.84 27.44
CA GLU A 100 26.12 -32.24 27.87
C GLU A 100 27.25 -32.51 28.86
N ARG A 101 28.47 -32.03 28.60
CA ARG A 101 29.60 -32.14 29.55
C ARG A 101 29.31 -31.42 30.87
N GLY A 102 28.73 -30.22 30.81
CA GLY A 102 28.30 -29.49 32.00
C GLY A 102 27.21 -30.23 32.79
N GLN A 103 26.28 -30.88 32.10
CA GLN A 103 25.21 -31.66 32.71
C GLN A 103 25.74 -32.96 33.35
N GLN A 104 26.70 -33.64 32.71
CA GLN A 104 27.40 -34.80 33.27
C GLN A 104 28.21 -34.45 34.53
N LEU A 105 28.87 -33.28 34.55
CA LEU A 105 29.60 -32.77 35.73
C LEU A 105 28.67 -32.38 36.89
N LEU A 106 27.42 -32.01 36.59
CA LEU A 106 26.41 -31.64 37.57
C LEU A 106 25.54 -32.82 38.03
N GLN A 107 25.68 -34.02 37.45
CA GLN A 107 25.02 -35.22 37.95
C GLN A 107 25.75 -35.73 39.20
N PRO A 108 25.15 -35.71 40.40
CA PRO A 108 25.74 -36.33 41.56
C PRO A 108 25.66 -37.86 41.42
N GLY A 109 26.74 -38.50 40.99
CA GLY A 109 27.07 -39.90 41.29
C GLY A 109 25.98 -40.97 41.06
N GLY A 110 25.16 -40.85 40.02
CA GLY A 110 24.00 -41.72 39.79
C GLY A 110 24.27 -43.15 39.29
N SER A 111 25.52 -43.57 39.07
CA SER A 111 25.81 -44.86 38.40
C SER A 111 26.97 -45.68 38.98
N SER A 112 27.29 -45.53 40.27
CA SER A 112 28.18 -46.48 40.96
C SER A 112 27.65 -46.84 42.34
N GLY A 113 26.51 -47.52 42.35
CA GLY A 113 26.04 -48.30 43.48
C GLY A 113 26.74 -49.67 43.50
N ALA A 114 28.03 -49.70 43.77
CA ALA A 114 28.74 -50.95 44.05
C ALA A 114 29.92 -50.68 45.00
N GLN A 115 29.69 -51.01 46.27
CA GLN A 115 30.70 -51.39 47.25
C GLN A 115 31.81 -50.36 47.54
N CYS A 116 31.52 -49.40 48.41
CA CYS A 116 32.52 -48.94 49.38
C CYS A 116 31.96 -49.18 50.79
N GLY A 117 32.65 -50.08 51.50
CA GLY A 117 32.23 -50.63 52.78
C GLY A 117 32.15 -49.60 53.90
N ALA A 118 31.38 -49.99 54.92
CA ALA A 118 31.29 -49.34 56.20
C ALA A 118 32.68 -49.17 56.85
N GLY A 119 33.09 -47.92 57.04
CA GLY A 119 34.30 -47.55 57.77
C GLY A 119 34.49 -46.05 57.66
N GLY A 120 34.37 -45.35 58.78
CA GLY A 120 34.19 -43.90 58.83
C GLY A 120 35.23 -43.07 58.08
N SER A 121 34.77 -42.09 57.32
CA SER A 121 35.45 -40.81 57.14
C SER A 121 34.44 -39.80 56.62
N HIS A 122 34.18 -38.76 57.41
CA HIS A 122 33.50 -37.57 56.94
C HIS A 122 34.37 -36.89 55.87
N GLY A 123 33.73 -36.54 54.75
CA GLY A 123 34.15 -35.42 53.91
C GLY A 123 35.16 -35.75 52.82
N CYS A 124 34.69 -35.72 51.58
CA CYS A 124 35.04 -34.63 50.66
C CYS A 124 34.38 -34.91 49.31
N CYS A 125 33.15 -34.41 49.13
CA CYS A 125 32.90 -33.81 47.83
C CYS A 125 33.92 -32.66 47.69
N PRO A 126 34.73 -32.59 46.63
CA PRO A 126 35.57 -31.41 46.42
C PRO A 126 34.64 -30.21 46.23
N SER A 127 34.43 -29.45 47.31
CA SER A 127 33.83 -28.13 47.22
C SER A 127 34.74 -27.31 46.33
N LEU A 128 34.22 -26.86 45.17
CA LEU A 128 34.97 -25.93 44.32
C LEU A 128 35.47 -24.76 45.18
N PRO A 129 36.71 -24.31 44.98
CA PRO A 129 37.26 -23.21 45.77
C PRO A 129 36.31 -22.00 45.67
N PRO A 130 35.99 -21.33 46.80
CA PRO A 130 35.00 -20.25 46.86
C PRO A 130 35.12 -19.18 45.75
N PRO A 131 36.32 -18.73 45.32
CA PRO A 131 36.43 -17.76 44.24
C PRO A 131 35.93 -18.26 42.87
N GLN A 132 36.06 -19.56 42.56
CA GLN A 132 35.51 -20.12 41.31
C GLN A 132 33.98 -20.21 41.33
N GLN A 133 33.39 -20.43 42.50
CA GLN A 133 31.94 -20.53 42.63
C GLN A 133 31.27 -19.15 42.45
N GLU A 134 31.89 -18.08 42.93
CA GLU A 134 31.41 -16.71 42.74
C GLU A 134 31.52 -16.25 41.28
N ASP A 135 32.63 -16.54 40.61
CA ASP A 135 32.82 -16.23 39.18
C ASP A 135 31.79 -16.94 38.29
N LEU A 136 31.48 -18.21 38.57
CA LEU A 136 30.43 -18.94 37.85
C LEU A 136 29.04 -18.34 38.10
N LYS A 137 28.71 -17.98 39.35
CA LYS A 137 27.44 -17.31 39.68
C LYS A 137 27.31 -15.97 38.95
N GLN A 138 28.40 -15.21 38.86
CA GLN A 138 28.43 -13.95 38.14
C GLN A 138 28.23 -14.16 36.64
N LYS A 139 28.95 -15.11 36.01
CA LYS A 139 28.77 -15.44 34.59
C LYS A 139 27.35 -15.89 34.25
N VAL A 140 26.71 -16.67 35.12
CA VAL A 140 25.31 -17.08 34.94
C VAL A 140 24.38 -15.87 34.98
N ARG A 141 24.57 -14.96 35.95
CA ARG A 141 23.78 -13.71 36.03
C ARG A 141 23.94 -12.87 34.77
N GLU A 142 25.17 -12.61 34.35
CA GLU A 142 25.45 -11.84 33.13
C GLU A 142 24.83 -12.50 31.88
N ALA A 143 24.91 -13.84 31.76
CA ALA A 143 24.31 -14.56 30.65
C ALA A 143 22.77 -14.45 30.67
N THR A 144 22.13 -14.55 31.84
CA THR A 144 20.69 -14.38 31.97
C THR A 144 20.24 -12.96 31.64
N GLU A 145 20.98 -11.94 32.08
CA GLU A 145 20.68 -10.54 31.77
C GLU A 145 20.84 -10.25 30.27
N ARG A 146 21.91 -10.77 29.64
CA ARG A 146 22.11 -10.64 28.19
C ARG A 146 20.98 -11.31 27.41
N ARG A 147 20.55 -12.51 27.81
CA ARG A 147 19.40 -13.22 27.21
C ARG A 147 18.13 -12.38 27.33
N ASP A 148 17.85 -11.86 28.52
CA ASP A 148 16.61 -11.10 28.77
C ASP A 148 16.60 -9.77 28.00
N GLN A 149 17.74 -9.10 27.88
CA GLN A 149 17.89 -7.91 27.04
C GLN A 149 17.66 -8.22 25.57
N LEU A 150 18.20 -9.33 25.06
CA LEU A 150 17.99 -9.75 23.67
C LEU A 150 16.51 -10.08 23.40
N LEU A 151 15.85 -10.78 24.33
CA LEU A 151 14.43 -11.09 24.23
C LEU A 151 13.57 -9.82 24.21
N ARG A 152 13.85 -8.84 25.09
CA ARG A 152 13.15 -7.54 25.08
C ARG A 152 13.30 -6.83 23.74
N ARG A 153 14.54 -6.71 23.23
CA ARG A 153 14.80 -6.08 21.93
C ARG A 153 14.08 -6.81 20.78
N ALA A 154 14.03 -8.14 20.83
CA ALA A 154 13.32 -8.94 19.82
C ALA A 154 11.79 -8.71 19.87
N GLN A 155 11.22 -8.63 21.08
CA GLN A 155 9.80 -8.32 21.30
C GLN A 155 9.46 -6.89 20.84
N GLU A 156 10.28 -5.90 21.19
CA GLU A 156 10.11 -4.51 20.74
C GLU A 156 10.11 -4.41 19.21
N ARG A 157 11.06 -5.07 18.54
CA ARG A 157 11.09 -5.13 17.07
C ARG A 157 9.85 -5.81 16.49
N ARG A 158 9.32 -6.85 17.15
CA ARG A 158 8.08 -7.50 16.72
C ARG A 158 6.89 -6.54 16.84
N LEU A 159 6.78 -5.81 17.94
CA LEU A 159 5.72 -4.82 18.14
C LEU A 159 5.80 -3.66 17.14
N GLN A 160 7.01 -3.19 16.83
CA GLN A 160 7.20 -2.16 15.80
C GLN A 160 6.75 -2.65 14.41
N ARG A 161 7.08 -3.90 14.04
CA ARG A 161 6.62 -4.49 12.78
C ARG A 161 5.10 -4.60 12.70
N LEU A 162 4.45 -4.99 13.80
CA LEU A 162 2.98 -5.06 13.85
C LEU A 162 2.34 -3.68 13.67
N ARG A 163 2.85 -2.65 14.36
CA ARG A 163 2.39 -1.27 14.17
C ARG A 163 2.54 -0.79 12.73
N GLY A 164 3.70 -1.04 12.11
CA GLY A 164 3.90 -0.71 10.70
C GLY A 164 2.94 -1.45 9.75
N GLN A 165 2.56 -2.69 10.06
CA GLN A 165 1.55 -3.42 9.29
C GLN A 165 0.15 -2.82 9.43
N GLU A 166 -0.24 -2.41 10.64
CA GLU A 166 -1.53 -1.73 10.88
C GLU A 166 -1.61 -0.41 10.12
N GLU A 167 -0.55 0.39 10.12
CA GLU A 167 -0.48 1.64 9.35
C GLU A 167 -0.60 1.38 7.83
N LEU A 168 0.13 0.39 7.31
CA LEU A 168 0.04 -0.02 5.91
C LEU A 168 -1.36 -0.53 5.54
N GLN A 169 -2.01 -1.26 6.45
CA GLN A 169 -3.39 -1.72 6.24
C GLN A 169 -4.36 -0.55 6.21
N GLY A 170 -4.23 0.42 7.13
CA GLY A 170 -5.04 1.64 7.12
C GLY A 170 -4.88 2.46 5.84
N LEU A 171 -3.67 2.53 5.28
CA LEU A 171 -3.41 3.14 3.98
C LEU A 171 -4.08 2.38 2.84
N ARG A 172 -3.99 1.04 2.83
CA ARG A 172 -4.66 0.19 1.83
C ARG A 172 -6.17 0.38 1.87
N ASP A 173 -6.77 0.40 3.06
CA ASP A 173 -8.20 0.60 3.23
C ASP A 173 -8.63 1.99 2.75
N ARG A 174 -7.81 3.03 3.01
CA ARG A 174 -8.07 4.38 2.50
C ARG A 174 -8.01 4.43 0.98
N VAL A 175 -7.01 3.81 0.37
CA VAL A 175 -6.89 3.70 -1.09
C VAL A 175 -8.06 2.93 -1.68
N ALA A 176 -8.47 1.82 -1.05
CA ALA A 176 -9.64 1.05 -1.48
C ALA A 176 -10.93 1.86 -1.42
N ARG A 177 -11.15 2.65 -0.36
CA ARG A 177 -12.31 3.56 -0.26
C ARG A 177 -12.31 4.62 -1.35
N VAL A 178 -11.15 5.25 -1.62
CA VAL A 178 -11.03 6.23 -2.69
C VAL A 178 -11.31 5.58 -4.04
N LYS A 179 -10.74 4.39 -4.30
CA LYS A 179 -10.98 3.64 -5.53
C LYS A 179 -12.46 3.32 -5.73
N ALA A 180 -13.13 2.79 -4.71
CA ALA A 180 -14.57 2.50 -4.75
C ALA A 180 -15.40 3.77 -5.01
N SER A 181 -15.02 4.90 -4.41
CA SER A 181 -15.70 6.17 -4.69
C SER A 181 -15.52 6.62 -6.15
N CYS A 182 -14.32 6.46 -6.71
CA CYS A 182 -14.06 6.76 -8.12
C CYS A 182 -14.87 5.83 -9.04
N GLU A 183 -14.92 4.53 -8.75
CA GLU A 183 -15.72 3.56 -9.52
C GLU A 183 -17.22 3.92 -9.50
N LEU A 184 -17.73 4.41 -8.36
CA LEU A 184 -19.11 4.89 -8.25
C LEU A 184 -19.36 6.15 -9.10
N TYR A 185 -18.45 7.14 -9.06
CA TYR A 185 -18.55 8.32 -9.91
C TYR A 185 -18.47 7.96 -11.40
N GLN A 186 -17.59 7.03 -11.76
CA GLN A 186 -17.47 6.50 -13.11
C GLN A 186 -18.77 5.84 -13.59
N THR A 187 -19.39 5.03 -12.73
CA THR A 187 -20.67 4.39 -13.01
C THR A 187 -21.80 5.40 -13.21
N LEU A 188 -21.90 6.40 -12.32
CA LEU A 188 -22.92 7.46 -12.40
C LEU A 188 -22.72 8.37 -13.61
N ALA A 189 -21.47 8.64 -13.99
CA ALA A 189 -21.14 9.49 -15.12
C ALA A 189 -21.19 8.75 -16.47
N GLY A 190 -21.38 7.43 -16.48
CA GLY A 190 -21.24 6.63 -17.70
C GLY A 190 -19.83 6.75 -18.30
N ALA A 191 -18.80 6.82 -17.45
CA ALA A 191 -17.44 7.08 -17.85
C ALA A 191 -16.50 6.07 -17.17
N GLN A 192 -15.85 5.18 -17.91
CA GLN A 192 -14.86 4.23 -17.39
C GLN A 192 -13.45 4.68 -17.73
N VAL A 193 -12.59 4.77 -16.71
CA VAL A 193 -11.16 5.02 -16.92
C VAL A 193 -10.47 3.68 -17.14
N LEU A 194 -9.94 3.46 -18.35
CA LEU A 194 -9.22 2.25 -18.68
C LEU A 194 -7.80 2.29 -18.10
N PRO A 195 -7.20 1.13 -17.80
CA PRO A 195 -5.84 1.08 -17.27
C PRO A 195 -4.88 1.82 -18.22
N PRO A 196 -3.99 2.67 -17.66
CA PRO A 196 -3.13 3.53 -18.47
C PRO A 196 -2.19 2.68 -19.32
N SER A 197 -2.22 2.91 -20.63
CA SER A 197 -1.18 2.47 -21.56
C SER A 197 0.01 3.42 -21.43
N PRO A 198 1.27 2.98 -21.62
CA PRO A 198 2.42 3.89 -21.55
C PRO A 198 2.21 5.11 -22.47
N GLY A 199 2.13 6.28 -21.85
CA GLY A 199 1.96 7.56 -22.53
C GLY A 199 0.54 7.88 -23.03
N THR A 200 -0.50 7.13 -22.66
CA THR A 200 -1.86 7.45 -23.12
C THR A 200 -2.92 7.11 -22.07
N LEU A 201 -3.68 8.11 -21.63
CA LEU A 201 -4.85 7.91 -20.79
C LEU A 201 -6.04 7.59 -21.68
N LYS A 202 -6.72 6.48 -21.41
CA LYS A 202 -7.90 6.04 -22.16
C LYS A 202 -9.14 6.17 -21.28
N LEU A 203 -10.15 6.88 -21.76
CA LEU A 203 -11.45 7.04 -21.13
C LEU A 203 -12.52 6.50 -22.08
N GLU A 204 -13.39 5.65 -21.57
CA GLU A 204 -14.54 5.15 -22.29
C GLU A 204 -15.78 5.86 -21.77
N LEU A 205 -16.46 6.62 -22.62
CA LEU A 205 -17.74 7.24 -22.31
C LEU A 205 -18.84 6.38 -22.92
N GLY A 206 -19.65 5.78 -22.08
CA GLY A 206 -20.64 4.82 -22.50
C GLY A 206 -21.69 4.56 -21.43
N PRO A 207 -22.84 4.05 -21.87
CA PRO A 207 -23.90 3.61 -20.99
C PRO A 207 -23.37 2.53 -20.00
N PRO A 208 -23.91 2.44 -18.78
CA PRO A 208 -23.42 1.50 -17.79
C PRO A 208 -23.49 0.05 -18.29
N PRO A 209 -22.53 -0.81 -17.92
CA PRO A 209 -22.49 -2.20 -18.38
C PRO A 209 -23.79 -2.92 -18.02
N GLY A 210 -24.44 -3.52 -19.02
CA GLY A 210 -25.73 -4.24 -18.86
C GLY A 210 -26.96 -3.53 -19.43
N SER A 211 -26.81 -2.34 -20.02
CA SER A 211 -27.90 -1.64 -20.71
C SER A 211 -27.96 -2.05 -22.19
N SER A 212 -29.05 -2.69 -22.61
CA SER A 212 -29.22 -3.25 -23.97
C SER A 212 -29.68 -2.24 -25.03
N HIS A 213 -29.84 -0.96 -24.64
CA HIS A 213 -30.40 0.09 -25.50
C HIS A 213 -29.55 1.35 -25.39
N SER A 214 -28.37 1.36 -25.98
CA SER A 214 -27.52 2.54 -25.87
C SER A 214 -26.40 2.58 -26.90
N LEU A 215 -26.03 3.82 -27.22
CA LEU A 215 -25.05 4.23 -28.23
C LEU A 215 -23.71 3.51 -28.05
N PRO A 216 -22.93 3.32 -29.14
CA PRO A 216 -21.61 2.72 -29.06
C PRO A 216 -20.70 3.49 -28.08
N PRO A 217 -19.88 2.80 -27.30
CA PRO A 217 -18.94 3.45 -26.38
C PRO A 217 -17.96 4.33 -27.15
N LEU A 218 -17.78 5.55 -26.65
CA LEU A 218 -16.82 6.52 -27.17
C LEU A 218 -15.50 6.35 -26.43
N HIS A 219 -14.44 6.01 -27.16
CA HIS A 219 -13.09 5.94 -26.61
C HIS A 219 -12.36 7.26 -26.84
N LEU A 220 -11.99 7.92 -25.75
CA LEU A 220 -11.13 9.08 -25.74
C LEU A 220 -9.74 8.63 -25.33
N SER A 221 -8.72 9.03 -26.09
CA SER A 221 -7.32 8.83 -25.71
C SER A 221 -6.59 10.15 -25.68
N LEU A 222 -6.00 10.48 -24.52
CA LEU A 222 -5.19 11.67 -24.32
C LEU A 222 -3.72 11.31 -24.48
N THR A 223 -3.04 11.92 -25.44
CA THR A 223 -1.59 11.74 -25.67
C THR A 223 -0.76 12.60 -24.71
N PRO A 224 0.56 12.37 -24.58
CA PRO A 224 1.44 13.19 -23.73
C PRO A 224 1.58 14.62 -24.24
N SER A 225 1.27 14.87 -25.52
CA SER A 225 1.24 16.21 -26.12
C SER A 225 -0.06 16.97 -25.80
N GLY A 226 -1.01 16.36 -25.08
CA GLY A 226 -2.30 16.96 -24.74
C GLY A 226 -3.36 16.84 -25.84
N GLU A 227 -3.09 16.11 -26.92
CA GLU A 227 -4.09 15.88 -27.97
C GLU A 227 -5.09 14.81 -27.54
N VAL A 228 -6.37 15.09 -27.75
CA VAL A 228 -7.48 14.15 -27.51
C VAL A 228 -7.84 13.50 -28.84
N GLN A 229 -7.64 12.19 -28.94
CA GLN A 229 -8.14 11.39 -30.07
C GLN A 229 -9.44 10.70 -29.67
N LEU A 230 -10.42 10.71 -30.57
CA LEU A 230 -11.75 10.16 -30.34
C LEU A 230 -11.98 9.00 -31.31
N GLN A 231 -12.24 7.81 -30.77
CA GLN A 231 -12.59 6.61 -31.52
C GLN A 231 -14.00 6.18 -31.15
N VAL A 232 -14.88 6.09 -32.15
CA VAL A 232 -16.25 5.58 -31.99
C VAL A 232 -16.26 4.12 -32.41
N SER A 233 -16.43 3.21 -31.45
CA SER A 233 -16.52 1.77 -31.73
C SER A 233 -17.89 1.43 -32.33
N GLY A 234 -18.05 1.51 -33.66
CA GLY A 234 -19.32 1.09 -34.27
C GLY A 234 -19.64 1.55 -35.69
N LEU A 235 -18.88 2.48 -36.29
CA LEU A 235 -19.05 2.83 -37.70
C LEU A 235 -18.02 2.08 -38.56
N GLY A 236 -18.28 0.78 -38.72
CA GLY A 236 -17.84 0.08 -39.94
C GLY A 236 -18.67 0.63 -41.09
N GLY A 237 -18.19 1.70 -41.72
CA GLY A 237 -18.88 2.39 -42.79
C GLY A 237 -17.90 3.16 -43.65
N ILE A 238 -17.38 2.46 -44.65
CA ILE A 238 -16.63 2.97 -45.79
C ILE A 238 -17.33 4.23 -46.33
N LEU A 239 -16.62 5.35 -46.39
CA LEU A 239 -16.87 6.39 -47.39
C LEU A 239 -15.51 6.79 -47.96
N GLY A 240 -15.31 6.40 -49.22
CA GLY A 240 -14.24 6.91 -50.08
C GLY A 240 -14.58 8.28 -50.65
#